data_AF-A0A950PSH2-F1
#
_entry.id   AF-A0A950PSH2-F1
#
_cell.length_a   1.000
_cell.length_b   1.000
_cell.length_c   1.000
_cell.angle_alpha   90.00
_cell.angle_beta   90.00
_cell.angle_gamma   90.00
#
_symmetry.space_group_name_H-M   'P 1'
#
loop_
_entity.id
_entity.type
_entity.pdbx_description
1 polymer ?
#
loop_
_entity_poly.entity_id
_entity_poly.type
_entity_poly.pdbx_seq_one_letter_code
_entity_poly.pdbx_strand_id
1 'polypeptide(L)'
;YIPNPQTGRFASYGQYTSPNILVANLSATYDVSPKVRLQVTATNLFHTCFGGSSEPWTTAYPAGRNVCYYVPQGNNFDNLYVSNFYNGTGPLDKKANGITPQPWQLQSYGPANGLFNTIPPPLNVYFGAEVKL
;
A
#
# COMPACT_ATOMS: atom_id res chain seq x y z
N TYR A 1 4.58 9.64 -24.54
CA TYR A 1 3.90 8.79 -23.54
C TYR A 1 3.83 7.38 -24.08
N ILE A 2 4.04 6.36 -23.25
CA ILE A 2 3.87 4.94 -23.60
C ILE A 2 2.53 4.47 -23.00
N PRO A 3 1.64 3.79 -23.75
CA PRO A 3 0.40 3.24 -23.18
C PRO A 3 0.70 2.27 -22.04
N ASN A 4 -0.24 2.10 -21.10
CA ASN A 4 -0.08 1.08 -20.08
C ASN A 4 0.01 -0.30 -20.76
N PRO A 5 1.09 -1.06 -20.56
CA PRO A 5 1.32 -2.34 -21.24
C PRO A 5 0.32 -3.44 -20.85
N GLN A 6 -0.37 -3.31 -19.71
CA GLN A 6 -1.38 -4.27 -19.26
C GLN A 6 -2.79 -3.94 -19.79
N THR A 7 -3.07 -2.67 -20.11
CA THR A 7 -4.40 -2.24 -20.60
C THR A 7 -4.39 -1.81 -22.07
N GLY A 8 -3.21 -1.63 -22.67
CA GLY A 8 -3.01 -1.17 -24.05
C GLY A 8 -3.45 0.28 -24.29
N ARG A 9 -3.74 1.06 -23.24
CA ARG A 9 -4.32 2.41 -23.34
C ARG A 9 -3.56 3.41 -22.50
N PHE A 10 -3.62 4.69 -22.88
CA PHE A 10 -3.15 5.78 -22.03
C PHE A 10 -4.09 5.95 -20.85
N ALA A 11 -3.52 6.17 -19.66
CA ALA A 11 -4.29 6.51 -18.49
C ALA A 11 -4.91 7.91 -18.69
N SER A 12 -6.23 8.03 -18.58
CA SER A 12 -6.91 9.32 -18.51
C SER A 12 -7.06 9.80 -17.07
N TYR A 13 -7.27 11.10 -16.90
CA TYR A 13 -7.48 11.68 -15.57
C TYR A 13 -8.72 11.06 -14.91
N GLY A 14 -8.56 10.59 -13.68
CA GLY A 14 -9.64 9.93 -12.92
C GLY A 14 -10.03 8.53 -13.42
N GLN A 15 -9.29 7.93 -14.36
CA GLN A 15 -9.60 6.59 -14.87
C GLN A 15 -9.55 5.51 -13.79
N TYR A 16 -8.60 5.63 -12.87
CA TYR A 16 -8.36 4.66 -11.82
C TYR A 16 -8.65 5.26 -10.45
N THR A 17 -9.34 4.49 -9.61
CA THR A 17 -9.68 4.86 -8.24
C THR A 17 -8.93 3.96 -7.28
N SER A 18 -8.34 4.56 -6.26
CA SER A 18 -7.72 3.80 -5.17
C SER A 18 -8.77 3.25 -4.22
N PRO A 19 -8.43 2.21 -3.44
CA PRO A 19 -9.31 1.67 -2.40
C PRO A 19 -9.70 2.75 -1.38
N ASN A 20 -10.86 2.56 -0.75
CA ASN A 20 -11.25 3.29 0.43
C ASN A 20 -10.50 2.75 1.65
N ILE A 21 -10.34 3.58 2.68
CA ILE A 21 -9.65 3.22 3.92
C ILE A 21 -10.63 3.40 5.09
N LEU A 22 -10.76 2.38 5.92
CA LEU A 22 -11.47 2.44 7.20
C LEU A 22 -10.50 2.15 8.34
N VAL A 23 -10.36 3.14 9.24
CA VAL A 23 -9.48 3.07 10.42
C VAL A 23 -10.30 3.33 11.68
N ALA A 24 -10.15 2.49 12.70
CA ALA A 24 -10.70 2.73 14.04
C ALA A 24 -9.56 2.86 15.06
N ASN A 25 -9.68 3.87 15.92
CA ASN A 25 -8.76 4.16 17.02
C ASN A 25 -9.57 4.25 18.33
N LEU A 26 -8.93 3.90 19.45
CA LEU A 26 -9.55 3.95 20.77
C LEU A 26 -8.69 4.85 21.68
N SER A 27 -9.32 5.76 22.42
CA SER A 27 -8.67 6.52 23.48
C SER A 27 -9.52 6.46 24.75
N ALA A 28 -8.90 6.06 25.85
CA ALA A 28 -9.53 5.97 27.16
C ALA A 28 -8.71 6.76 28.18
N THR A 29 -9.40 7.42 29.10
CA THR A 29 -8.78 8.14 30.21
C THR A 29 -9.39 7.69 31.53
N TYR A 30 -8.57 7.66 32.57
CA TYR A 30 -9.01 7.26 33.92
C TYR A 30 -8.33 8.12 34.98
N ASP A 31 -9.13 8.75 35.82
CA ASP A 31 -8.64 9.55 36.95
C ASP A 31 -8.39 8.63 38.15
N VAL A 32 -7.12 8.28 38.38
CA VAL A 32 -6.70 7.41 39.50
C VAL A 32 -6.79 8.15 40.83
N SER A 33 -6.57 9.47 40.81
CA SER A 33 -6.75 10.37 41.95
C SER A 33 -7.10 11.78 41.48
N PRO A 34 -7.49 12.71 42.37
CA PRO A 34 -7.72 14.11 42.00
C PRO A 34 -6.50 14.77 41.33
N LYS A 35 -5.29 14.25 41.55
CA LYS A 35 -4.03 14.79 41.02
C LYS A 35 -3.40 13.97 39.90
N VAL A 36 -3.92 12.78 39.58
CA VAL A 36 -3.29 11.88 38.60
C VAL A 36 -4.35 11.32 37.64
N ARG A 37 -4.13 11.52 36.35
CA ARG A 37 -4.90 10.93 35.25
C ARG A 37 -4.02 10.02 34.43
N LEU A 38 -4.53 8.84 34.09
CA LEU A 38 -3.95 7.94 33.11
C LEU A 38 -4.69 8.07 31.78
N GLN A 39 -3.94 7.97 30.68
CA GLN A 39 -4.46 7.92 29.32
C GLN A 39 -3.90 6.70 28.61
N VAL A 40 -4.77 5.98 27.90
CA VAL A 40 -4.38 4.93 26.96
C VAL A 40 -4.93 5.28 25.60
N THR A 41 -4.08 5.26 24.58
CA THR A 41 -4.48 5.47 23.18
C THR A 41 -4.02 4.29 22.35
N ALA A 42 -4.96 3.55 21.78
CA ALA A 42 -4.71 2.49 20.81
C ALA A 42 -5.02 3.00 19.40
N THR A 43 -4.03 3.00 18.51
CA THR A 43 -4.19 3.37 17.10
C THR A 43 -4.17 2.16 16.19
N ASN A 44 -4.87 2.26 15.05
CA ASN A 44 -5.06 1.18 14.07
C ASN A 44 -5.70 -0.09 14.64
N LEU A 45 -6.56 0.03 15.67
CA LEU A 45 -7.28 -1.11 16.26
C LEU A 45 -8.04 -1.90 15.20
N PHE A 46 -8.61 -1.17 14.24
CA PHE A 46 -9.09 -1.71 12.98
C PHE A 46 -8.49 -0.90 11.84
N HIS A 47 -7.92 -1.58 10.85
CA HIS A 47 -7.44 -0.95 9.63
C HIS A 47 -7.73 -1.89 8.46
N THR A 48 -8.57 -1.45 7.52
CA THR A 48 -8.88 -2.23 6.33
C THR A 48 -9.07 -1.29 5.14
N CYS A 49 -8.74 -1.80 3.96
CA CYS A 49 -8.92 -1.10 2.70
C CYS A 49 -9.73 -1.96 1.75
N PHE A 50 -10.65 -1.33 1.01
CA PHE A 50 -11.66 -2.05 0.22
C PHE A 50 -12.15 -1.22 -0.97
N GLY A 51 -12.69 -1.90 -1.98
CA GLY A 51 -13.14 -1.26 -3.22
C GLY A 51 -11.98 -0.80 -4.11
N GLY A 52 -12.23 0.26 -4.88
CA GLY A 52 -11.31 0.76 -5.92
C GLY A 52 -11.63 0.18 -7.31
N SER A 53 -10.83 0.57 -8.31
CA SER A 53 -10.98 0.06 -9.67
C SER A 53 -10.55 -1.40 -9.80
N SER A 54 -11.18 -2.16 -10.70
CA SER A 54 -10.79 -3.54 -11.01
C SER A 54 -9.81 -3.54 -12.19
N GLU A 55 -8.54 -3.66 -11.87
CA GLU A 55 -7.43 -3.59 -12.83
C GLU A 55 -6.46 -4.77 -12.62
N PRO A 56 -5.61 -5.12 -13.60
CA PRO A 56 -4.67 -6.23 -13.48
C PRO A 56 -3.82 -6.20 -12.20
N TRP A 57 -3.35 -5.02 -11.78
CA TRP A 57 -2.59 -4.86 -10.55
C TRP A 57 -3.41 -5.00 -9.26
N THR A 58 -4.70 -4.68 -9.28
CA THR A 58 -5.57 -4.87 -8.10
C THR A 58 -5.91 -6.34 -7.87
N THR A 59 -5.81 -7.17 -8.91
CA THR A 59 -5.90 -8.63 -8.77
C THR A 59 -4.61 -9.20 -8.21
N ALA A 60 -3.45 -8.68 -8.65
CA ALA A 60 -2.14 -9.09 -8.13
C ALA A 60 -1.89 -8.64 -6.69
N TYR A 61 -2.42 -7.47 -6.32
CA TYR A 61 -2.35 -6.89 -4.99
C TYR A 61 -3.76 -6.50 -4.54
N PRO A 62 -4.55 -7.44 -4.01
CA PRO A 62 -5.91 -7.13 -3.58
C PRO A 62 -5.89 -6.10 -2.45
N ALA A 63 -6.89 -5.21 -2.46
CA ALA A 63 -7.13 -4.29 -1.35
C ALA A 63 -7.32 -5.09 -0.04
N GLY A 64 -6.80 -4.54 1.04
CA GLY A 64 -6.86 -5.17 2.36
C GLY A 64 -6.16 -4.33 3.41
N ARG A 65 -5.75 -4.93 4.51
CA ARG A 65 -5.14 -4.21 5.65
C ARG A 65 -3.94 -3.31 5.27
N ASN A 66 -3.18 -3.70 4.24
CA ASN A 66 -1.91 -3.07 3.88
C ASN A 66 -1.90 -2.48 2.47
N VAL A 67 -2.98 -2.65 1.70
CA VAL A 67 -3.05 -2.24 0.29
C VAL A 67 -4.21 -1.26 0.14
N CYS A 68 -3.88 0.03 0.23
CA CYS A 68 -4.85 1.11 0.36
C CYS A 68 -4.74 2.18 -0.73
N TYR A 69 -3.65 2.16 -1.48
CA TYR A 69 -3.42 3.04 -2.62
C TYR A 69 -2.38 2.40 -3.55
N TYR A 70 -2.48 2.68 -4.84
CA TYR A 70 -1.56 2.17 -5.86
C TYR A 70 -0.80 3.32 -6.54
N VAL A 71 0.51 3.18 -6.68
CA VAL A 71 1.37 4.13 -7.39
C VAL A 71 1.94 3.48 -8.66
N PRO A 72 2.23 4.26 -9.71
CA PRO A 72 2.96 3.76 -10.87
C PRO A 72 4.31 3.18 -10.45
N GLN A 73 4.57 1.93 -10.82
CA GLN A 73 5.91 1.35 -10.69
C GLN A 73 6.77 1.86 -11.84
N GLY A 74 7.82 2.63 -11.53
CA GLY A 74 8.60 3.39 -12.53
C GLY A 74 8.92 4.83 -12.12
N ASN A 75 8.22 5.38 -11.13
CA ASN A 75 8.39 6.76 -10.65
C ASN A 75 9.06 6.88 -9.27
N ASN A 76 9.20 5.78 -8.54
CA ASN A 76 9.86 5.73 -7.24
C ASN A 76 11.20 5.01 -7.37
N PHE A 77 12.14 5.31 -6.47
CA PHE A 77 13.51 4.75 -6.42
C PHE A 77 13.58 3.19 -6.42
N ASP A 78 12.44 2.52 -6.27
CA ASP A 78 12.24 1.09 -6.46
C ASP A 78 11.63 0.81 -7.86
N ASN A 79 12.44 0.96 -8.92
CA ASN A 79 12.08 0.61 -10.31
C ASN A 79 11.95 -0.92 -10.48
N LEU A 80 10.92 -1.49 -9.86
CA LEU A 80 10.68 -2.92 -9.77
C LEU A 80 9.83 -3.48 -10.92
N TYR A 81 9.15 -2.60 -11.64
CA TYR A 81 8.48 -2.97 -12.87
C TYR A 81 9.51 -3.28 -13.95
N VAL A 82 9.49 -4.50 -14.45
CA VAL A 82 10.30 -4.94 -15.59
C VAL A 82 9.68 -4.29 -16.83
N SER A 83 10.02 -3.01 -16.99
CA SER A 83 9.79 -2.20 -18.19
C SER A 83 10.74 -2.67 -19.31
N ASN A 84 11.26 -1.80 -20.16
CA ASN A 84 12.20 -2.08 -21.27
C ASN A 84 13.55 -2.71 -20.85
N PHE A 85 13.66 -3.26 -19.64
CA PHE A 85 14.80 -3.98 -19.10
C PHE A 85 14.61 -5.50 -19.26
N TYR A 86 14.38 -5.95 -20.50
CA TYR A 86 14.34 -7.37 -20.87
C TYR A 86 14.95 -7.57 -22.26
N ASN A 87 15.45 -8.77 -22.50
CA ASN A 87 15.89 -9.22 -23.81
C ASN A 87 14.76 -9.98 -24.52
N GLY A 88 14.82 -10.03 -25.85
CA GLY A 88 13.90 -10.81 -26.67
C GLY A 88 12.55 -10.12 -26.88
N THR A 89 11.49 -10.92 -26.96
CA THR A 89 10.14 -10.46 -27.35
C THR A 89 9.32 -9.87 -26.21
N GLY A 90 9.75 -10.03 -24.96
CA GLY A 90 9.02 -9.57 -23.78
C GLY A 90 9.70 -9.97 -22.47
N PRO A 91 9.20 -9.46 -21.33
CA PRO A 91 9.74 -9.79 -20.01
C PRO A 91 9.56 -11.28 -19.65
N LEU A 92 8.64 -11.98 -20.31
CA LEU A 92 8.40 -13.41 -20.11
C LEU A 92 9.24 -14.31 -21.03
N ASP A 93 10.09 -13.75 -21.90
CA ASP A 93 10.97 -14.52 -22.78
C ASP A 93 12.12 -15.13 -21.97
N LYS A 94 11.84 -16.27 -21.31
CA LYS A 94 12.79 -16.94 -20.40
C LYS A 94 14.10 -17.31 -21.10
N LYS A 95 14.05 -17.62 -22.40
CA LYS A 95 15.23 -18.00 -23.19
C LYS A 95 16.16 -16.80 -23.39
N ALA A 96 15.62 -15.63 -23.68
CA ALA A 96 16.41 -14.42 -23.87
C ALA A 96 16.82 -13.76 -22.53
N ASN A 97 15.97 -13.84 -21.50
CA ASN A 97 16.19 -13.17 -20.22
C ASN A 97 17.01 -13.99 -19.22
N GLY A 98 17.05 -15.32 -19.33
CA GLY A 98 17.74 -16.21 -18.39
C GLY A 98 17.08 -16.30 -16.99
N ILE A 99 16.05 -15.48 -16.73
CA ILE A 99 15.27 -15.46 -15.49
C ILE A 99 13.77 -15.47 -15.82
N THR A 100 12.96 -15.85 -14.83
CA THR A 100 11.51 -15.63 -14.87
C THR A 100 11.18 -14.51 -13.88
N PRO A 101 10.69 -13.35 -14.34
CA PRO A 101 10.29 -12.28 -13.44
C PRO A 101 9.22 -12.75 -12.47
N GLN A 102 9.27 -12.23 -11.25
CA GLN A 102 8.23 -12.44 -10.27
C GLN A 102 6.94 -11.74 -10.70
N PRO A 103 5.74 -12.24 -10.34
CA PRO A 103 4.46 -11.64 -10.76
C PRO A 103 4.31 -10.15 -10.42
N TRP A 104 4.92 -9.71 -9.31
CA TRP A 104 4.94 -8.31 -8.89
C TRP A 104 5.77 -7.40 -9.79
N GLN A 105 6.79 -7.95 -10.47
CA GLN A 105 7.61 -7.23 -11.44
C GLN A 105 6.89 -6.96 -12.75
N LEU A 106 5.71 -7.56 -12.95
CA LEU A 106 4.91 -7.44 -14.17
C LEU A 106 3.74 -6.46 -14.01
N GLN A 107 3.64 -5.76 -12.87
CA GLN A 107 2.54 -4.83 -12.59
C GLN A 107 2.97 -3.38 -12.81
N SER A 108 2.24 -2.67 -13.69
CA SER A 108 2.47 -1.26 -14.01
C SER A 108 2.18 -0.33 -12.82
N TYR A 109 1.34 -0.77 -11.88
CA TYR A 109 1.11 -0.12 -10.60
C TYR A 109 1.33 -1.12 -9.46
N GLY A 110 1.77 -0.63 -8.32
CA GLY A 110 1.99 -1.42 -7.12
C GLY A 110 1.48 -0.69 -5.88
N PRO A 111 1.30 -1.39 -4.75
CA PRO A 111 0.92 -0.75 -3.50
C PRO A 111 1.94 0.33 -3.13
N ALA A 112 1.47 1.54 -2.79
CA ALA A 112 2.33 2.65 -2.37
C ALA A 112 3.10 2.38 -1.07
N ASN A 113 2.62 1.42 -0.28
CA ASN A 113 3.24 0.97 0.95
C ASN A 113 4.43 0.01 0.70
N GLY A 114 4.82 -0.16 -0.58
CA GLY A 114 6.05 -0.81 -1.03
C GLY A 114 6.19 -2.29 -0.64
N LEU A 115 7.11 -2.96 -1.32
CA LEU A 115 7.69 -4.21 -0.83
C LEU A 115 8.66 -3.96 0.35
N PHE A 116 8.92 -2.68 0.67
CA PHE A 116 10.01 -2.30 1.58
C PHE A 116 9.73 -1.17 2.58
N ASN A 117 8.59 -0.47 2.61
CA ASN A 117 8.40 0.57 3.63
C ASN A 117 6.96 0.93 3.96
N THR A 118 6.66 0.82 5.27
CA THR A 118 5.47 1.32 5.97
C THR A 118 4.17 0.57 5.70
N ILE A 119 4.16 -0.72 6.04
CA ILE A 119 2.93 -1.33 6.54
C ILE A 119 2.59 -0.58 7.84
N PRO A 120 1.47 0.15 7.95
CA PRO A 120 1.09 0.75 9.22
C PRO A 120 1.06 -0.36 10.27
N PRO A 121 1.73 -0.18 11.43
CA PRO A 121 1.83 -1.23 12.42
C PRO A 121 0.42 -1.72 12.77
N PRO A 122 0.23 -3.05 12.91
CA PRO A 122 -1.08 -3.64 13.05
C PRO A 122 -1.87 -3.08 14.24
N LEU A 123 -1.18 -2.58 15.27
CA LEU A 123 -1.72 -1.91 16.45
C LEU A 123 -0.58 -1.12 17.10
N ASN A 124 -0.80 0.13 17.49
CA ASN A 124 0.10 0.82 18.43
C ASN A 124 -0.67 1.22 19.67
N VAL A 125 -0.09 1.02 20.86
CA VAL A 125 -0.71 1.41 22.13
C VAL A 125 0.23 2.36 22.85
N TYR A 126 -0.27 3.54 23.18
CA TYR A 126 0.43 4.60 23.89
C TYR A 126 -0.17 4.76 25.28
N PHE A 127 0.70 4.98 26.26
CA PHE A 127 0.33 5.21 27.65
C PHE A 127 0.83 6.60 28.07
N GLY A 128 -0.03 7.36 28.75
CA GLY A 128 0.28 8.67 29.29
C GLY A 128 -0.16 8.78 30.75
N ALA A 129 0.59 9.53 31.54
CA ALA A 129 0.21 9.93 32.89
C ALA A 129 0.32 11.45 32.99
N GLU A 130 -0.75 12.10 33.45
CA GLU A 130 -0.85 13.54 33.64
C GLU A 130 -0.98 13.82 35.14
N VAL A 131 -0.10 14.68 35.66
CA VAL A 131 -0.18 15.20 37.04
C VAL A 131 -0.87 16.55 37.00
N LYS A 132 -2.05 16.63 37.63
CA LYS A 132 -2.83 17.87 37.74
C LYS A 132 -2.25 18.69 38.91
N LEU A 133 -1.77 19.90 38.62
CA LEU A 133 -1.24 20.85 39.60
C LEU A 133 -2.37 21.60 40.31
#